data_AF-A0A2U1MTE6-F1
#
_entry.id   AF-A0A2U1MTE6-F1
#
_cell.length_a   1.000
_cell.length_b   1.000
_cell.length_c   1.000
_cell.angle_alpha   90.00
_cell.angle_beta   90.00
_cell.angle_gamma   90.00
#
_symmetry.space_group_name_H-M   'P 1'
#
loop_
_entity.id
_entity.type
_entity.pdbx_description
1 polymer ?
#
loop_
_entity_poly.entity_id
_entity_poly.type
_entity_poly.pdbx_seq_one_letter_code
_entity_poly.pdbx_strand_id
1 'polypeptide(L)'
;MDSLKCFHEDDSAASRDDTLFPNLQELSINKCKSLVSLPSNFPKLRSLYISFCDELRSLPDEIQSFKDLTKVTIKGCEVLRIRCEKEIGEDWSKISHIPHLDIQ
;
A
#
# COMPACT_ATOMS: atom_id res chain seq x y z
N MET A 1 -15.42 28.77 49.40
CA MET A 1 -16.53 29.44 48.72
C MET A 1 -15.88 30.15 47.56
N ASP A 2 -15.87 29.65 46.33
CA ASP A 2 -16.78 28.71 45.68
C ASP A 2 -16.05 27.87 44.62
N SER A 3 -16.56 26.65 44.44
CA SER A 3 -16.35 25.80 43.27
C SER A 3 -16.69 26.56 41.97
N LEU A 4 -16.03 26.21 40.86
CA LEU A 4 -16.62 25.36 39.82
C LEU A 4 -15.66 25.19 38.61
N LYS A 5 -15.56 23.94 38.20
CA LYS A 5 -14.92 23.37 37.00
C LYS A 5 -15.41 24.03 35.70
N CYS A 6 -14.62 23.95 34.62
CA CYS A 6 -14.91 23.05 33.49
C CYS A 6 -13.83 23.10 32.39
N PHE A 7 -13.31 21.89 32.10
CA PHE A 7 -12.92 21.29 30.82
C PHE A 7 -12.45 22.18 29.64
N HIS A 8 -11.22 21.92 29.19
CA HIS A 8 -10.94 21.47 27.82
C HIS A 8 -9.62 20.69 27.88
N GLU A 9 -9.76 19.35 27.95
CA GLU A 9 -9.34 18.45 26.87
C GLU A 9 -7.83 18.28 26.88
N ASP A 10 -7.43 17.25 27.63
CA ASP A 10 -6.19 16.52 27.40
C ASP A 10 -6.17 16.13 25.91
N ASP A 11 -5.52 16.94 25.08
CA ASP A 11 -5.04 16.53 23.75
C ASP A 11 -3.89 15.54 23.97
N SER A 12 -4.20 14.41 24.61
CA SER A 12 -3.63 13.14 24.23
C SER A 12 -4.11 12.91 22.81
N ALA A 13 -3.40 13.50 21.86
CA ALA A 13 -3.36 13.05 20.49
C ALA A 13 -2.81 11.62 20.52
N ALA A 14 -3.66 10.68 20.93
CA ALA A 14 -3.66 9.36 20.36
C ALA A 14 -3.82 9.59 18.87
N SER A 15 -2.68 9.75 18.20
CA SER A 15 -2.58 9.68 16.75
C SER A 15 -3.34 8.42 16.37
N ARG A 16 -4.48 8.59 15.70
CA ARG A 16 -5.25 7.48 15.15
C ARG A 16 -4.39 6.90 14.04
N ASP A 17 -3.47 6.05 14.46
CA ASP A 17 -2.63 5.29 13.57
C ASP A 17 -3.57 4.32 12.87
N ASP A 18 -4.02 4.70 11.67
CA ASP A 18 -4.83 3.85 10.77
C ASP A 18 -3.94 2.73 10.19
N THR A 19 -3.18 2.05 11.05
CA THR A 19 -2.46 0.83 10.72
C THR A 19 -3.45 -0.31 10.69
N LEU A 20 -4.15 -0.46 9.56
CA LEU A 20 -5.07 -1.57 9.32
C LEU A 20 -4.38 -2.94 9.50
N PHE A 21 -3.09 -3.04 9.15
CA PHE A 21 -2.33 -4.30 9.11
C PHE A 21 -0.91 -4.14 9.67
N PRO A 22 -0.73 -3.93 10.99
CA PRO A 22 0.56 -3.54 11.59
C PRO A 22 1.65 -4.63 11.54
N ASN A 23 1.27 -5.89 11.26
CA ASN A 23 2.17 -7.04 11.26
C ASN A 23 2.16 -7.84 9.95
N LEU A 24 1.41 -7.39 8.93
CA LEU A 24 1.32 -8.12 7.67
C LEU A 24 2.64 -7.99 6.91
N GLN A 25 3.29 -9.13 6.65
CA GLN A 25 4.57 -9.20 5.93
C GLN A 25 4.39 -9.66 4.48
N GLU A 26 3.33 -10.40 4.18
CA GLU A 26 3.05 -10.90 2.85
C GLU A 26 1.58 -10.67 2.51
N LEU A 27 1.33 -10.09 1.34
CA LEU A 27 0.00 -9.85 0.80
C LEU A 27 -0.10 -10.49 -0.57
N SER A 28 -1.05 -11.41 -0.74
CA SER A 28 -1.34 -12.06 -2.01
C SER A 28 -2.79 -11.81 -2.41
N ILE A 29 -2.98 -11.25 -3.60
CA ILE A 29 -4.28 -10.89 -4.16
C ILE A 29 -4.41 -11.61 -5.50
N ASN A 30 -5.40 -12.50 -5.61
CA ASN A 30 -5.57 -13.37 -6.76
C ASN A 30 -7.00 -13.31 -7.27
N LYS A 31 -7.19 -13.05 -8.57
CA LYS A 31 -8.49 -13.07 -9.25
C LYS A 31 -9.53 -12.12 -8.64
N CYS A 32 -9.10 -11.01 -8.04
CA CYS A 32 -9.97 -9.99 -7.47
C CYS A 32 -10.43 -9.00 -8.54
N LYS A 33 -11.45 -9.37 -9.30
CA LYS A 33 -11.95 -8.59 -10.46
C LYS A 33 -12.64 -7.27 -10.11
N SER A 34 -12.97 -7.03 -8.85
CA SER A 34 -13.62 -5.79 -8.40
C SER A 34 -12.70 -4.93 -7.54
N LEU A 35 -11.44 -5.35 -7.35
CA LEU A 35 -10.48 -4.60 -6.55
C LEU A 35 -9.96 -3.43 -7.38
N VAL A 36 -10.32 -2.22 -6.99
CA VAL A 36 -9.95 -0.99 -7.71
C VAL A 36 -8.71 -0.31 -7.12
N SER A 37 -8.43 -0.54 -5.85
CA SER A 37 -7.31 0.08 -5.12
C SER A 37 -6.82 -0.81 -4.00
N LEU A 38 -5.58 -0.56 -3.56
CA LEU A 38 -5.01 -1.15 -2.35
C LEU A 38 -5.05 -0.12 -1.21
N PRO A 39 -5.10 -0.58 0.05
CA PRO A 39 -4.83 0.29 1.20
C PRO A 39 -3.46 0.95 1.08
N SER A 40 -3.35 2.19 1.58
CA SER A 40 -2.12 2.99 1.52
C SER A 40 -1.16 2.75 2.68
N ASN A 41 -1.46 1.86 3.62
CA ASN A 41 -0.66 1.66 4.83
C ASN A 41 -0.36 0.18 5.12
N PHE A 42 0.89 -0.23 4.86
CA PHE A 42 1.40 -1.56 5.14
C PHE A 42 2.82 -1.46 5.76
N PRO A 43 2.94 -1.16 7.07
CA PRO A 43 4.19 -0.74 7.68
C PRO A 43 5.29 -1.81 7.72
N LYS A 44 4.93 -3.10 7.66
CA LYS A 44 5.87 -4.23 7.73
C LYS A 44 5.82 -5.14 6.50
N LEU A 45 5.17 -4.71 5.43
CA LEU A 45 4.98 -5.56 4.25
C LEU A 45 6.30 -5.72 3.50
N ARG A 46 6.66 -6.97 3.25
CA ARG A 46 7.91 -7.38 2.59
C ARG A 46 7.68 -7.90 1.19
N SER A 47 6.56 -8.59 0.98
CA SER A 47 6.20 -9.17 -0.32
C SER A 47 4.77 -8.85 -0.72
N LEU A 48 4.60 -8.34 -1.94
CA LEU A 48 3.30 -8.09 -2.56
C LEU A 48 3.16 -8.94 -3.83
N TYR A 49 2.11 -9.76 -3.88
CA TYR A 49 1.77 -10.61 -5.03
C TYR A 49 0.38 -10.22 -5.54
N ILE A 50 0.29 -9.79 -6.80
CA ILE A 50 -0.97 -9.44 -7.45
C ILE A 50 -1.09 -10.29 -8.70
N SER A 51 -2.23 -10.97 -8.87
CA SER A 51 -2.47 -11.78 -10.06
C SER A 51 -3.91 -11.71 -10.55
N PHE A 52 -4.09 -11.52 -11.85
CA PHE A 52 -5.40 -11.53 -12.53
C PHE A 52 -6.44 -10.57 -11.90
N CYS A 53 -6.01 -9.34 -11.58
CA CYS A 53 -6.83 -8.30 -10.97
C CYS A 53 -6.99 -7.12 -11.94
N ASP A 54 -7.88 -7.28 -12.92
CA ASP A 54 -7.96 -6.39 -14.08
C ASP A 54 -8.47 -4.97 -13.76
N GLU A 55 -9.27 -4.81 -12.70
CA GLU A 55 -9.78 -3.50 -12.26
C GLU A 55 -8.82 -2.75 -11.34
N LEU A 56 -7.74 -3.40 -10.86
CA LEU A 56 -6.70 -2.70 -10.13
C LEU A 56 -5.82 -2.02 -11.16
N ARG A 57 -6.07 -0.74 -11.43
CA ARG A 57 -5.45 -0.04 -12.55
C ARG A 57 -4.16 0.68 -12.20
N SER A 58 -3.87 0.90 -10.92
CA SER A 58 -2.64 1.56 -10.46
C SER A 58 -2.22 1.03 -9.10
N LEU A 59 -0.95 1.26 -8.75
CA LEU A 59 -0.45 1.06 -7.39
C LEU A 59 -0.71 2.32 -6.55
N PRO A 60 -0.96 2.19 -5.23
CA PRO A 60 -1.12 3.34 -4.35
C PRO A 60 0.15 4.20 -4.37
N ASP A 61 -0.01 5.53 -4.31
CA ASP A 61 1.13 6.45 -4.37
C ASP A 61 2.06 6.26 -3.17
N GLU A 62 1.51 5.83 -2.03
CA GLU A 62 2.22 5.55 -0.79
C GLU A 62 3.03 4.26 -0.84
N ILE A 63 2.98 3.45 -1.91
CA ILE A 63 3.77 2.22 -2.01
C ILE A 63 5.27 2.49 -1.87
N GLN A 64 5.72 3.69 -2.28
CA GLN A 64 7.10 4.15 -2.09
C GLN A 64 7.51 4.31 -0.62
N SER A 65 6.53 4.48 0.28
CA SER A 65 6.76 4.63 1.72
C SER A 65 6.94 3.28 2.43
N PHE A 66 6.70 2.14 1.76
CA PHE A 66 6.79 0.81 2.36
C PHE A 66 8.25 0.38 2.50
N LYS A 67 8.91 0.85 3.57
CA LYS A 67 10.35 0.71 3.79
C LYS A 67 10.86 -0.74 3.79
N ASP A 68 10.02 -1.69 4.20
CA ASP A 68 10.36 -3.10 4.29
C ASP A 68 10.04 -3.89 3.00
N LEU A 69 9.42 -3.25 2.00
CA LEU A 69 8.97 -3.91 0.77
C LEU A 69 10.18 -4.24 -0.11
N THR A 70 10.44 -5.54 -0.25
CA THR A 70 11.60 -6.04 -1.00
C THR A 70 11.21 -6.79 -2.25
N LYS A 71 9.94 -7.20 -2.35
CA LYS A 71 9.45 -8.02 -3.47
C LYS A 71 8.07 -7.58 -3.94
N VAL A 72 7.94 -7.39 -5.24
CA VAL A 72 6.65 -7.19 -5.92
C VAL A 72 6.56 -8.12 -7.11
N THR A 73 5.47 -8.87 -7.18
CA THR A 73 5.13 -9.70 -8.34
C THR A 73 3.75 -9.30 -8.87
N ILE A 74 3.68 -8.96 -10.15
CA ILE A 74 2.43 -8.63 -10.86
C ILE A 74 2.31 -9.63 -12.02
N LYS A 75 1.22 -10.39 -12.08
CA LYS A 75 1.01 -11.41 -13.10
C LYS A 75 -0.37 -11.35 -13.73
N GLY A 76 -0.43 -11.23 -15.06
CA GLY A 76 -1.69 -11.26 -15.79
C GLY A 76 -2.62 -10.11 -15.40
N CYS A 77 -2.05 -8.96 -15.00
CA CYS A 77 -2.76 -7.71 -14.77
C CYS A 77 -2.29 -6.69 -15.82
N GLU A 78 -2.92 -6.67 -16.99
CA GLU A 78 -2.37 -5.98 -18.17
C GLU A 78 -2.17 -4.47 -17.95
N VAL A 79 -3.14 -3.80 -17.32
CA VAL A 79 -3.04 -2.35 -17.06
C VAL A 79 -1.89 -2.03 -16.10
N LEU A 80 -1.76 -2.80 -15.01
CA LEU A 80 -0.65 -2.62 -14.06
C LEU A 80 0.69 -2.94 -14.69
N ARG A 81 0.76 -4.00 -15.51
CA ARG A 81 1.97 -4.42 -16.22
C ARG A 81 2.52 -3.27 -17.08
N ILE A 82 1.64 -2.60 -17.83
CA ILE A 82 1.99 -1.44 -18.66
C ILE A 82 2.43 -0.24 -17.79
N ARG A 83 1.68 0.08 -16.74
CA ARG A 83 2.04 1.21 -15.85
C ARG A 83 3.33 0.98 -15.07
N CYS A 84 3.65 -0.27 -14.76
CA CYS A 84 4.86 -0.66 -14.06
C CYS A 84 6.01 -1.02 -15.02
N GLU A 85 5.85 -0.79 -16.33
CA GLU A 85 6.86 -1.13 -17.32
C GLU A 85 8.18 -0.39 -17.06
N LYS A 86 9.28 -1.12 -17.09
CA LYS A 86 10.60 -0.61 -16.72
C LYS A 86 10.97 0.63 -17.55
N GLU A 87 11.37 1.71 -16.87
CA GLU A 87 11.85 2.98 -17.43
C GLU A 87 10.82 3.84 -18.19
N ILE A 88 9.67 3.28 -18.60
CA ILE A 88 8.67 3.99 -19.40
C ILE A 88 7.28 4.06 -18.76
N GLY A 89 6.97 3.13 -17.84
CA GLY A 89 5.69 3.08 -17.17
C GLY A 89 5.50 4.22 -16.16
N GLU A 90 4.30 4.78 -16.10
CA GLU A 90 3.95 5.90 -15.21
C GLU A 90 4.20 5.58 -13.73
N ASP A 91 3.93 4.34 -13.31
CA ASP A 91 4.12 3.86 -11.95
C ASP A 91 5.52 3.25 -11.72
N TRP A 92 6.40 3.19 -12.74
CA TRP A 92 7.74 2.59 -12.59
C TRP A 92 8.55 3.28 -11.48
N SER A 93 8.49 4.60 -11.41
CA SER A 93 9.16 5.39 -10.36
C SER A 93 8.76 4.93 -8.95
N LYS A 94 7.52 4.46 -8.78
CA LYS A 94 6.98 3.98 -7.50
C LYS A 94 7.59 2.66 -7.03
N ILE A 95 8.07 1.83 -7.94
CA ILE A 95 8.55 0.47 -7.61
C ILE A 95 10.02 0.25 -7.98
N SER A 96 10.65 1.17 -8.71
CA SER A 96 12.02 1.04 -9.24
C SER A 96 13.11 0.83 -8.18
N HIS A 97 12.85 1.20 -6.92
CA HIS A 97 13.76 1.01 -5.79
C HIS A 97 13.69 -0.40 -5.17
N ILE A 98 12.71 -1.21 -5.57
CA ILE A 98 12.46 -2.54 -5.00
C ILE A 98 13.42 -3.55 -5.65
N PRO A 99 14.18 -4.34 -4.86
CA PRO A 99 15.24 -5.20 -5.39
C PRO A 99 14.72 -6.41 -6.18
N HIS A 100 13.52 -6.91 -5.87
CA HIS A 100 12.95 -8.09 -6.52
C HIS A 100 11.62 -7.76 -7.20
N LEU A 101 11.69 -7.38 -8.48
CA LEU A 101 10.53 -7.10 -9.33
C LEU A 101 10.33 -8.22 -10.35
N ASP A 102 9.11 -8.75 -10.40
CA ASP A 102 8.67 -9.71 -11.43
C ASP A 102 7.33 -9.26 -11.99
N ILE A 103 7.32 -8.78 -13.23
CA ILE A 103 6.13 -8.18 -13.87
C ILE A 103 5.88 -8.96 -15.17
N GLN A 104 4.78 -9.71 -15.22
CA GLN A 104 4.41 -10.67 -16.27
C GLN A 104 3.02 -10.42 -16.85
#